data_AF-B4J8J3-F1
#
_entry.id   AF-B4J8J3-F1
#
_cell.length_a   1.000
_cell.length_b   1.000
_cell.length_c   1.000
_cell.angle_alpha   90.00
_cell.angle_beta   90.00
_cell.angle_gamma   90.00
#
_symmetry.space_group_name_H-M   'P 1'
#
loop_
_entity.id
_entity.type
_entity.pdbx_description
1 polymer ?
#
loop_
_entity_poly.entity_id
_entity_poly.type
_entity_poly.pdbx_seq_one_letter_code
_entity_poly.pdbx_strand_id
1 'polypeptide(L)'
;MGFGNPDGEFFIGLDKLRAITAVEPFELYIVLEDFDNETRYAKFDEFAIGNEEDGYALNVLGDYTGNAGDSLRSHRKMKFSTYDRDNDREFNRNCAFLHVGAWWYNQCVDSNLNGQYIDGGKYEEKLFARGMCWRAWRGHNYGYKFTQMMIRPKCRNFPASLKTKNSNSHQQSCESFS
;
A
#
# COMPACT_ATOMS: atom_id res chain seq x y z
N MET A 1 13.50 5.50 -8.67
CA MET A 1 13.88 4.14 -9.16
C MET A 1 13.34 3.04 -8.25
N GLY A 2 13.03 1.86 -8.81
CA GLY A 2 12.63 0.64 -8.07
C GLY A 2 13.79 -0.34 -7.90
N PHE A 3 13.58 -1.40 -7.13
CA PHE A 3 14.61 -2.41 -6.80
C PHE A 3 13.98 -3.79 -6.57
N GLY A 4 14.82 -4.84 -6.53
CA GLY A 4 14.41 -6.23 -6.32
C GLY A 4 14.15 -7.01 -7.62
N ASN A 5 13.58 -8.20 -7.47
CA ASN A 5 13.28 -9.12 -8.57
C ASN A 5 11.77 -9.22 -8.79
N PRO A 6 11.23 -8.88 -9.97
CA PRO A 6 9.80 -9.03 -10.28
C PRO A 6 9.25 -10.45 -10.09
N ASP A 7 10.08 -11.48 -10.23
CA ASP A 7 9.71 -12.88 -9.97
C ASP A 7 9.81 -13.27 -8.48
N GLY A 8 10.10 -12.32 -7.61
CA GLY A 8 10.23 -12.49 -6.16
C GLY A 8 9.88 -11.20 -5.41
N GLU A 9 10.74 -10.79 -4.47
CA GLU A 9 10.54 -9.55 -3.73
C GLU A 9 11.02 -8.34 -4.52
N PHE A 10 10.14 -7.36 -4.72
CA PHE A 10 10.49 -6.13 -5.40
C PHE A 10 9.64 -4.94 -4.97
N PHE A 11 10.18 -3.76 -5.23
CA PHE A 11 9.48 -2.49 -5.19
C PHE A 11 9.54 -1.85 -6.57
N ILE A 12 8.39 -1.57 -7.17
CA ILE A 12 8.30 -1.04 -8.55
C ILE A 12 8.98 0.33 -8.72
N GLY A 13 9.13 1.08 -7.63
CA GLY A 13 9.68 2.44 -7.63
C GLY A 13 8.60 3.51 -7.72
N LEU A 14 8.78 4.60 -6.96
CA LEU A 14 7.80 5.67 -6.82
C LEU A 14 7.51 6.40 -8.14
N ASP A 15 8.52 6.62 -8.99
CA ASP A 15 8.34 7.24 -10.31
C ASP A 15 7.35 6.46 -11.19
N LYS A 16 7.54 5.13 -11.25
CA LYS A 16 6.69 4.22 -12.04
C LYS A 16 5.30 4.12 -11.43
N LEU A 17 5.23 3.99 -10.10
CA LEU A 17 3.95 3.94 -9.39
C LEU A 17 3.14 5.22 -9.65
N ARG A 18 3.78 6.39 -9.54
CA ARG A 18 3.19 7.69 -9.84
C ARG A 18 2.72 7.77 -11.28
N ALA A 19 3.56 7.36 -12.24
CA ALA A 19 3.22 7.40 -13.65
C ALA A 19 1.98 6.55 -13.95
N ILE A 20 1.86 5.35 -13.36
CA ILE A 20 0.70 4.46 -13.55
C ILE A 20 -0.57 5.09 -12.94
N THR A 21 -0.52 5.50 -11.67
CA THR A 21 -1.69 6.06 -10.98
C THR A 21 -2.07 7.48 -11.44
N ALA A 22 -1.30 8.08 -12.36
CA ALA A 22 -1.59 9.37 -12.97
C ALA A 22 -2.62 9.29 -14.09
N VAL A 23 -2.67 8.16 -14.78
CA VAL A 23 -3.32 8.04 -16.10
C VAL A 23 -4.84 7.99 -15.97
N GLU A 24 -5.33 7.26 -14.98
CA GLU A 24 -6.73 7.09 -14.68
C GLU A 24 -6.90 6.68 -13.22
N PRO A 25 -8.14 6.62 -12.67
CA PRO A 25 -8.34 6.10 -11.33
C PRO A 25 -7.93 4.63 -11.25
N PHE A 26 -7.10 4.28 -10.27
CA PHE A 26 -6.71 2.90 -9.96
C PHE A 26 -7.28 2.50 -8.60
N GLU A 27 -7.57 1.23 -8.41
CA GLU A 27 -7.84 0.65 -7.09
C GLU A 27 -6.61 -0.11 -6.58
N LEU A 28 -6.46 -0.17 -5.25
CA LEU A 28 -5.38 -0.87 -4.56
C LEU A 28 -5.93 -2.13 -3.89
N TYR A 29 -5.22 -3.24 -4.05
CA TYR A 29 -5.48 -4.50 -3.38
C TYR A 29 -4.21 -4.97 -2.68
N ILE A 30 -4.32 -5.19 -1.37
CA ILE A 30 -3.23 -5.64 -0.50
C ILE A 30 -3.56 -7.04 -0.01
N VAL A 31 -2.67 -8.01 -0.23
CA VAL A 31 -2.74 -9.36 0.32
C VAL A 31 -1.75 -9.48 1.48
N LEU A 32 -2.18 -10.11 2.56
CA LEU A 32 -1.37 -10.40 3.75
C LEU A 32 -1.55 -11.88 4.10
N GLU A 33 -0.46 -12.62 4.22
CA GLU A 33 -0.45 -14.00 4.72
C GLU A 33 0.39 -14.07 6.00
N ASP A 34 -0.14 -14.70 7.03
CA ASP A 34 0.58 -14.92 8.28
C ASP A 34 1.25 -16.30 8.35
N PHE A 35 1.94 -16.57 9.45
CA PHE A 35 2.65 -17.85 9.63
C PHE A 35 1.72 -19.03 10.01
N ASP A 36 0.44 -18.75 10.28
CA ASP A 36 -0.61 -19.78 10.44
C ASP A 36 -1.26 -20.13 9.07
N ASN A 37 -0.78 -19.53 7.98
CA ASN A 37 -1.33 -19.59 6.61
C ASN A 37 -2.76 -19.03 6.50
N GLU A 38 -3.17 -18.14 7.41
CA GLU A 38 -4.37 -17.33 7.21
C GLU A 38 -4.03 -16.22 6.21
N THR A 39 -4.88 -16.05 5.19
CA THR A 39 -4.74 -14.96 4.22
C THR A 39 -5.88 -13.96 4.39
N ARG A 40 -5.53 -12.68 4.45
CA ARG A 40 -6.48 -11.57 4.47
C ARG A 40 -6.14 -10.53 3.42
N TYR A 41 -7.12 -9.70 3.11
CA TYR A 41 -6.93 -8.61 2.17
C TYR A 41 -7.51 -7.29 2.67
N ALA A 42 -6.91 -6.20 2.18
CA ALA A 42 -7.41 -4.84 2.27
C ALA A 42 -7.50 -4.26 0.86
N LYS A 43 -8.68 -3.80 0.49
CA LYS A 43 -8.97 -3.19 -0.81
C LYS A 43 -9.39 -1.74 -0.62
N PHE A 44 -8.83 -0.85 -1.44
CA PHE A 44 -9.22 0.55 -1.53
C PHE A 44 -9.67 0.85 -2.96
N ASP A 45 -10.88 1.35 -3.13
CA ASP A 45 -11.49 1.54 -4.46
C ASP A 45 -10.91 2.71 -5.25
N GLU A 46 -10.02 3.51 -4.65
CA GLU A 46 -9.16 4.49 -5.30
C GLU A 46 -7.78 4.54 -4.65
N PHE A 47 -6.75 4.73 -5.45
CA PHE A 47 -5.36 4.84 -5.02
C PHE A 47 -4.55 5.67 -6.02
N ALA A 48 -3.89 6.71 -5.52
CA ALA A 48 -2.91 7.47 -6.30
C ALA A 48 -1.92 8.18 -5.40
N ILE A 49 -0.70 8.36 -5.91
CA ILE A 49 0.38 9.08 -5.23
C ILE A 49 0.74 10.38 -5.96
N GLY A 50 1.34 11.33 -5.23
CA GLY A 50 1.87 12.59 -5.75
C GLY A 50 3.16 12.45 -6.54
N ASN A 51 3.61 13.55 -7.16
CA ASN A 51 4.91 13.61 -7.82
C ASN A 51 6.06 13.78 -6.80
N GLU A 52 7.28 13.87 -7.29
CA GLU A 52 8.47 14.05 -6.45
C GLU A 52 8.47 15.36 -5.65
N GLU A 53 7.96 16.45 -6.23
CA GLU A 53 7.85 17.77 -5.60
C GLU A 53 6.90 17.72 -4.39
N ASP A 54 5.86 16.90 -4.48
CA ASP A 54 4.91 16.60 -3.40
C ASP A 54 5.43 15.48 -2.46
N GLY A 55 6.67 15.02 -2.63
CA GLY A 55 7.25 13.94 -1.82
C GLY A 55 6.53 12.61 -1.97
N TYR A 56 5.96 12.34 -3.15
CA TYR A 56 5.18 11.13 -3.45
C TYR A 56 4.03 10.87 -2.48
N ALA A 57 3.36 11.93 -2.01
CA ALA A 57 2.32 11.81 -1.00
C ALA A 57 1.19 10.85 -1.41
N LEU A 58 0.65 10.09 -0.46
CA LEU A 58 -0.51 9.22 -0.68
C LEU A 58 -1.78 10.08 -0.84
N ASN A 59 -1.95 10.66 -2.02
CA ASN A 59 -2.93 11.71 -2.28
C ASN A 59 -4.36 11.20 -2.31
N VAL A 60 -4.58 10.06 -2.97
CA VAL A 60 -5.91 9.46 -3.12
C VAL A 60 -5.90 8.10 -2.44
N LEU A 61 -6.88 7.92 -1.55
CA LEU A 61 -7.18 6.64 -0.93
C LEU A 61 -8.69 6.58 -0.70
N GLY A 62 -9.36 5.74 -1.51
CA GLY A 62 -10.81 5.59 -1.57
C GLY A 62 -11.41 4.84 -0.39
N ASP A 63 -12.59 4.29 -0.57
CA ASP A 63 -13.31 3.51 0.44
C ASP A 63 -12.67 2.14 0.65
N TYR A 64 -12.59 1.75 1.91
CA TYR A 64 -12.01 0.48 2.32
C TYR A 64 -13.05 -0.65 2.25
N THR A 65 -12.62 -1.80 1.73
CA THR A 65 -13.33 -3.09 1.85
C THR A 65 -12.32 -4.19 2.12
N GLY A 66 -12.74 -5.27 2.79
CA GLY A 66 -11.89 -6.43 3.06
C GLY A 66 -11.94 -6.89 4.51
N ASN A 67 -11.16 -7.93 4.83
CA ASN A 67 -11.17 -8.60 6.12
C ASN A 67 -9.89 -8.37 6.95
N ALA A 68 -8.86 -7.68 6.42
CA ALA A 68 -7.63 -7.34 7.15
C ALA A 68 -7.77 -6.16 8.13
N GLY A 69 -8.87 -5.40 8.04
CA GLY A 69 -9.04 -4.11 8.70
C GLY A 69 -8.24 -2.98 8.01
N ASP A 70 -8.63 -1.72 8.20
CA ASP A 70 -7.97 -0.58 7.57
C ASP A 70 -6.78 -0.09 8.43
N SER A 71 -5.55 -0.38 7.98
CA SER A 71 -4.30 0.14 8.56
C SER A 71 -3.53 1.09 7.63
N LEU A 72 -4.18 1.59 6.57
CA LEU A 72 -3.57 2.52 5.61
C LEU A 72 -4.22 3.91 5.66
N ARG A 73 -5.45 4.06 6.18
CA ARG A 73 -6.16 5.34 6.23
C ARG A 73 -5.37 6.46 6.92
N SER A 74 -4.69 6.16 8.02
CA SER A 74 -3.90 7.12 8.79
C SER A 74 -2.67 7.65 8.04
N HIS A 75 -2.25 6.93 7.00
CA HIS A 75 -1.16 7.30 6.10
C HIS A 75 -1.62 8.18 4.93
N ARG A 76 -2.94 8.38 4.75
CA ARG A 76 -3.49 9.21 3.66
C ARG A 76 -3.00 10.66 3.81
N LYS A 77 -2.57 11.26 2.69
CA LYS A 77 -1.94 12.58 2.56
C LYS A 77 -0.55 12.70 3.20
N MET A 78 0.04 11.60 3.66
CA MET A 78 1.42 11.63 4.14
C MET A 78 2.37 11.52 2.96
N LYS A 79 3.51 12.20 3.08
CA LYS A 79 4.63 12.09 2.14
C LYS A 79 5.38 10.79 2.39
N PHE A 80 6.08 10.30 1.37
CA PHE A 80 6.89 9.11 1.49
C PHE A 80 8.21 9.45 2.18
N SER A 81 8.53 8.74 3.27
CA SER A 81 9.75 8.94 4.04
C SER A 81 10.68 7.74 3.91
N THR A 82 11.98 8.02 3.89
CA THR A 82 13.08 7.05 3.90
C THR A 82 14.04 7.41 5.02
N TYR A 83 15.00 6.52 5.33
CA TYR A 83 15.99 6.77 6.38
C TYR A 83 16.81 8.06 6.17
N ASP A 84 17.00 8.47 4.92
CA ASP A 84 17.76 9.65 4.48
C ASP A 84 16.89 10.84 4.07
N ARG A 85 15.56 10.68 4.02
CA ARG A 85 14.60 11.75 3.69
C ARG A 85 13.40 11.69 4.62
N ASP A 86 13.44 12.52 5.64
CA ASP A 86 12.36 12.66 6.62
C ASP A 86 11.28 13.63 6.09
N ASN A 87 10.12 13.07 5.73
CA ASN A 87 8.93 13.81 5.34
C ASN A 87 7.71 13.48 6.22
N ASP A 88 7.93 12.81 7.36
CA ASP A 88 6.82 12.42 8.23
C ASP A 88 6.42 13.56 9.17
N ARG A 89 5.46 13.32 10.06
CA ARG A 89 4.92 14.34 10.98
C ARG A 89 5.43 14.19 12.40
N GLU A 90 6.33 13.25 12.65
CA GLU A 90 6.94 13.10 13.97
C GLU A 90 7.97 14.20 14.18
N PHE A 91 7.82 14.95 15.27
CA PHE A 91 8.58 16.19 15.47
C PHE A 91 10.07 15.95 15.82
N ASN A 92 10.37 14.85 16.52
CA ASN A 92 11.68 14.64 17.14
C ASN A 92 12.48 13.48 16.52
N ARG A 93 11.86 12.68 15.65
CA ARG A 93 12.43 11.41 15.19
C ARG A 93 11.94 11.11 13.79
N ASN A 94 12.81 10.55 12.96
CA ASN A 94 12.44 10.03 11.65
C ASN A 94 11.78 8.64 11.82
N CYS A 95 10.50 8.50 11.48
CA CYS A 95 9.75 7.25 11.58
C CYS A 95 10.35 6.15 10.70
N ALA A 96 10.89 6.48 9.52
CA ALA A 96 11.55 5.52 8.63
C ALA A 96 12.81 4.93 9.27
N PHE A 97 13.56 5.74 10.03
CA PHE A 97 14.69 5.26 10.82
C PHE A 97 14.24 4.36 11.98
N LEU A 98 13.19 4.73 12.71
CA LEU A 98 12.69 3.96 13.86
C LEU A 98 12.12 2.59 13.48
N HIS A 99 11.33 2.55 12.40
CA HIS A 99 10.59 1.38 11.94
C HIS A 99 11.31 0.61 10.82
N VAL A 100 12.53 1.00 10.47
CA VAL A 100 13.43 0.29 9.56
C VAL A 100 12.72 -0.07 8.25
N GLY A 101 12.17 0.95 7.61
CA GLY A 101 11.39 0.80 6.39
C GLY A 101 11.27 2.12 5.63
N ALA A 102 10.52 2.09 4.54
CA ALA A 102 10.23 3.25 3.73
C ALA A 102 8.74 3.28 3.40
N TRP A 103 8.04 4.32 3.85
CA TRP A 103 6.58 4.32 3.83
C TRP A 103 6.01 5.74 3.87
N TRP A 104 4.70 5.85 3.67
CA TRP A 104 3.93 7.08 3.92
C TRP A 104 3.71 7.29 5.43
N TYR A 105 4.78 7.38 6.22
CA TYR A 105 4.67 7.51 7.68
C TYR A 105 3.95 8.81 8.08
N ASN A 106 3.15 8.71 9.14
CA ASN A 106 2.46 9.85 9.77
C ASN A 106 3.16 10.19 11.09
N GLN A 107 2.59 9.78 12.23
CA GLN A 107 3.15 9.96 13.56
C GLN A 107 2.89 8.72 14.46
N CYS A 108 3.48 7.55 14.19
CA CYS A 108 4.28 7.19 13.03
C CYS A 108 3.53 6.22 12.09
N VAL A 109 3.03 5.10 12.62
CA VAL A 109 2.77 3.92 11.78
C VAL A 109 1.57 3.09 12.24
N ASP A 110 0.67 2.78 11.31
CA ASP A 110 -0.35 1.72 11.47
C ASP A 110 -0.06 0.50 10.57
N SER A 111 0.68 0.69 9.48
CA SER A 111 1.19 -0.36 8.60
C SER A 111 2.61 -0.08 8.15
N ASN A 112 3.42 -1.13 7.97
CA ASN A 112 4.82 -1.01 7.54
C ASN A 112 5.19 -2.13 6.55
N LEU A 113 4.52 -2.21 5.40
CA LEU A 113 4.69 -3.35 4.48
C LEU A 113 6.09 -3.41 3.82
N ASN A 114 6.81 -2.29 3.80
CA ASN A 114 8.22 -2.22 3.40
C ASN A 114 9.18 -2.31 4.60
N GLY A 115 8.71 -2.80 5.74
CA GLY A 115 9.52 -3.07 6.93
C GLY A 115 10.35 -4.34 6.78
N GLN A 116 11.01 -4.74 7.86
CA GLN A 116 11.85 -5.92 7.90
C GLN A 116 11.02 -7.20 7.75
N TYR A 117 11.54 -8.16 7.00
CA TYR A 117 11.04 -9.53 7.06
C TYR A 117 11.47 -10.16 8.40
N ILE A 118 10.51 -10.58 9.21
CA ILE A 118 10.76 -11.21 10.52
C ILE A 118 10.10 -12.59 10.53
N ASP A 119 10.93 -13.61 10.52
CA ASP A 119 10.49 -15.01 10.52
C ASP A 119 9.76 -15.38 11.83
N GLY A 120 8.77 -16.27 11.75
CA GLY A 120 7.96 -16.73 12.89
C GLY A 120 6.88 -15.76 13.37
N GLY A 121 6.75 -14.59 12.74
CA GLY A 121 5.65 -13.65 12.93
C GLY A 121 5.76 -12.77 14.17
N LYS A 122 5.68 -13.34 15.38
CA LYS A 122 5.73 -12.54 16.62
C LYS A 122 7.16 -12.13 16.97
N TYR A 123 7.32 -10.88 17.40
CA TYR A 123 8.61 -10.37 17.86
C TYR A 123 8.50 -9.51 19.12
N GLU A 124 9.66 -9.28 19.75
CA GLU A 124 9.76 -8.52 21.01
C GLU A 124 9.27 -7.06 20.86
N GLU A 125 8.69 -6.50 21.91
CA GLU A 125 8.15 -5.13 21.91
C GLU A 125 9.20 -4.06 21.56
N LYS A 126 10.48 -4.30 21.86
CA LYS A 126 11.59 -3.40 21.49
C LYS A 126 11.76 -3.24 19.97
N LEU A 127 11.19 -4.15 19.18
CA LEU A 127 11.17 -4.12 17.72
C LEU A 127 9.84 -3.54 17.17
N PHE A 128 9.12 -2.77 17.99
CA PHE A 128 7.82 -2.20 17.67
C PHE A 128 7.71 -1.68 16.23
N ALA A 129 6.76 -2.27 15.48
CA ALA A 129 6.44 -1.95 14.09
C ALA A 129 7.62 -1.97 13.11
N ARG A 130 8.72 -2.66 13.43
CA ARG A 130 9.87 -2.82 12.51
C ARG A 130 9.64 -3.87 11.44
N GLY A 131 8.78 -4.86 11.71
CA GLY A 131 8.43 -5.89 10.75
C GLY A 131 7.45 -5.40 9.70
N MET A 132 7.20 -6.24 8.69
CA MET A 132 6.05 -6.11 7.79
C MET A 132 4.74 -6.24 8.58
N CYS A 133 4.24 -5.14 9.15
CA CYS A 133 3.12 -5.15 10.10
C CYS A 133 1.84 -4.49 9.57
N TRP A 134 0.70 -4.88 10.15
CA TRP A 134 -0.64 -4.36 9.85
C TRP A 134 -1.47 -4.33 11.13
N ARG A 135 -1.58 -3.16 11.74
CA ARG A 135 -2.14 -2.96 13.09
C ARG A 135 -3.50 -3.61 13.28
N ALA A 136 -4.41 -3.44 12.31
CA ALA A 136 -5.81 -3.83 12.48
C ALA A 136 -6.03 -5.35 12.57
N TRP A 137 -5.07 -6.18 12.13
CA TRP A 137 -5.22 -7.64 12.18
C TRP A 137 -4.36 -8.29 13.26
N ARG A 138 -3.03 -8.26 13.15
CA ARG A 138 -2.12 -8.92 14.11
C ARG A 138 -1.38 -7.93 15.02
N GLY A 139 -1.70 -6.63 14.94
CA GLY A 139 -1.04 -5.58 15.73
C GLY A 139 0.29 -5.11 15.14
N HIS A 140 1.03 -4.31 15.92
CA HIS A 140 2.33 -3.75 15.51
C HIS A 140 3.52 -4.68 15.75
N ASN A 141 3.34 -5.76 16.53
CA ASN A 141 4.42 -6.67 16.93
C ASN A 141 4.31 -8.03 16.23
N TYR A 142 3.84 -8.01 14.98
CA TYR A 142 3.72 -9.18 14.13
C TYR A 142 4.19 -8.86 12.71
N GLY A 143 5.11 -9.65 12.18
CA GLY A 143 5.60 -9.61 10.80
C GLY A 143 4.88 -10.66 9.95
N TYR A 144 4.42 -10.30 8.76
CA TYR A 144 3.76 -11.25 7.87
C TYR A 144 4.75 -12.17 7.15
N LYS A 145 4.29 -13.37 6.81
CA LYS A 145 5.03 -14.34 5.99
C LYS A 145 5.07 -13.88 4.53
N PHE A 146 4.00 -13.26 4.06
CA PHE A 146 3.91 -12.71 2.70
C PHE A 146 3.05 -11.44 2.71
N THR A 147 3.47 -10.44 1.94
CA THR A 147 2.65 -9.27 1.64
C THR A 147 2.78 -8.92 0.17
N GLN A 148 1.69 -8.45 -0.44
CA GLN A 148 1.72 -8.00 -1.83
C GLN A 148 0.76 -6.83 -2.02
N MET A 149 1.25 -5.77 -2.65
CA MET A 149 0.45 -4.63 -3.07
C MET A 149 0.28 -4.67 -4.59
N MET A 150 -0.97 -4.64 -5.04
CA MET A 150 -1.32 -4.67 -6.46
C MET A 150 -2.28 -3.52 -6.76
N ILE A 151 -2.12 -2.93 -7.94
CA ILE A 151 -3.03 -1.89 -8.43
C ILE A 151 -3.60 -2.30 -9.78
N ARG A 152 -4.84 -1.90 -10.05
CA ARG A 152 -5.44 -2.03 -11.39
C ARG A 152 -6.37 -0.84 -11.69
N PRO A 153 -6.65 -0.54 -12.97
CA PRO A 153 -7.61 0.50 -13.33
C PRO A 153 -8.97 0.27 -12.65
N LYS A 154 -9.57 1.33 -12.12
CA LYS A 154 -10.92 1.30 -11.56
C LYS A 154 -11.91 1.20 -12.71
N CYS A 155 -12.75 0.19 -12.66
CA CYS A 155 -13.83 0.02 -13.62
C CYS A 155 -14.79 1.20 -13.62
N ARG A 156 -14.88 1.89 -14.76
CA ARG A 156 -15.88 2.92 -14.98
C ARG A 156 -17.22 2.24 -15.27
N ASN A 157 -18.14 2.32 -14.31
CA ASN A 157 -19.54 2.00 -14.58
C ASN A 157 -20.11 3.12 -15.46
N PHE A 158 -20.13 2.91 -16.77
CA PHE A 158 -20.83 3.82 -17.67
C PHE A 158 -22.33 3.71 -17.41
N PRO A 159 -23.03 4.83 -17.11
CA PRO A 159 -24.48 4.80 -17.05
C PRO A 159 -25.02 4.34 -18.40
N ALA A 160 -26.10 3.55 -18.38
CA ALA A 160 -26.67 2.90 -19.57
C ALA A 160 -27.03 3.89 -20.71
N SER A 161 -27.16 5.18 -20.40
CA SER A 161 -27.42 6.27 -21.35
C SER A 161 -26.24 6.65 -22.25
N LEU A 162 -25.01 6.21 -21.95
CA LEU A 162 -23.79 6.54 -22.70
C LEU A 162 -23.24 5.38 -23.54
N LYS A 163 -23.96 4.26 -23.63
CA LYS A 163 -23.60 3.13 -24.51
C LYS A 163 -23.77 3.52 -25.98
N THR A 164 -22.77 4.17 -26.55
CA THR A 164 -22.63 4.27 -28.01
C THR A 164 -22.11 2.94 -28.55
N LYS A 165 -22.53 2.57 -29.77
CA LYS A 165 -22.40 1.24 -30.40
C LYS A 165 -20.96 0.72 -30.65
N ASN A 166 -19.93 1.19 -29.95
CA ASN A 166 -18.55 0.78 -30.23
C ASN A 166 -17.60 0.64 -29.02
N SER A 167 -18.10 0.54 -27.79
CA SER A 167 -17.24 0.40 -26.59
C SER A 167 -17.04 -1.07 -26.15
N ASN A 168 -16.46 -1.91 -27.02
CA ASN A 168 -16.17 -3.31 -26.67
C ASN A 168 -14.74 -3.55 -26.11
N SER A 169 -13.89 -2.52 -26.00
CA SER A 169 -12.49 -2.69 -25.56
C SER A 169 -12.22 -2.35 -24.08
N HIS A 170 -13.12 -1.64 -23.39
CA HIS A 170 -12.93 -1.26 -21.98
C HIS A 170 -13.78 -2.06 -21.00
N GLN A 171 -14.72 -2.85 -21.50
CA GLN A 171 -15.62 -3.63 -20.66
C GLN A 171 -14.99 -4.94 -20.16
N GLN A 172 -13.94 -5.41 -20.84
CA GLN A 172 -13.36 -6.74 -20.61
C GLN A 172 -12.30 -6.80 -19.48
N SER A 173 -11.84 -5.65 -18.97
CA SER A 173 -10.82 -5.58 -17.91
C SER A 173 -11.40 -5.65 -16.49
N CYS A 174 -12.72 -5.74 -16.34
CA CYS A 174 -13.40 -5.56 -15.06
C CYS A 174 -13.65 -6.83 -14.25
N GLU A 175 -13.49 -8.00 -14.87
CA GLU A 175 -13.76 -9.29 -14.25
C GLU A 175 -12.44 -10.04 -14.01
N SER A 176 -11.80 -9.79 -12.86
CA SER A 176 -10.99 -10.79 -12.13
C SER A 176 -10.17 -10.16 -10.99
N PHE A 177 -10.74 -10.11 -9.79
CA PHE A 177 -10.02 -10.58 -8.60
C PHE A 177 -10.86 -11.76 -8.14
N SER A 178 -10.49 -12.95 -8.58
CA SER A 178 -11.09 -14.22 -8.17
C SER A 178 -9.97 -15.08 -7.64
#